data_AF-A0A8B4S320-F1
#
_entry.id   AF-A0A8B4S320-F1
#
_cell.length_a   1.000
_cell.length_b   1.000
_cell.length_c   1.000
_cell.angle_alpha   90.00
_cell.angle_beta   90.00
_cell.angle_gamma   90.00
#
_symmetry.space_group_name_H-M   'P 1'
#
loop_
_entity.id
_entity.type
_entity.pdbx_description
1 polymer ?
#
loop_
_entity_poly.entity_id
_entity_poly.type
_entity_poly.pdbx_seq_one_letter_code
_entity_poly.pdbx_strand_id
1 'polypeptide(L)'
;MSTAIHQAPQRSDENLVVTAIAAFLVAALILGTVAYQYLKHSQQQEQTRTDRQAYKRYNDYLNSTEQAAPKPATRPSAPAQVSAPAAAPSMAEKLLSHPAVTPGPGFNAPGVQQTGVAIIDAMDHAQASAKQ
;
A
#
# COMPACT_ATOMS: atom_id res chain seq x y z
N MET A 1 68.67 47.35 20.42
CA MET A 1 67.50 46.88 21.17
C MET A 1 66.88 45.74 20.37
N SER A 2 67.09 44.49 20.79
CA SER A 2 66.61 43.31 20.06
C SER A 2 65.17 43.01 20.42
N THR A 3 64.28 43.06 19.43
CA THR A 3 62.92 42.53 19.54
C THR A 3 62.95 41.01 19.35
N ALA A 4 62.92 40.26 20.45
CA ALA A 4 62.65 38.83 20.39
C ALA A 4 61.13 38.64 20.28
N ILE A 5 60.62 38.43 19.07
CA ILE A 5 59.25 37.92 18.89
C ILE A 5 59.30 36.43 19.21
N HIS A 6 58.81 36.04 20.38
CA HIS A 6 58.48 34.66 20.69
C HIS A 6 57.25 34.27 19.85
N GLN A 7 57.49 33.63 18.71
CA GLN A 7 56.45 32.85 18.06
C GLN A 7 56.16 31.63 18.95
N ALA A 8 54.98 31.60 19.57
CA ALA A 8 54.47 30.42 20.25
C ALA A 8 54.35 29.26 19.25
N PRO A 9 54.54 28.00 19.68
CA PRO A 9 54.50 26.85 18.78
C PRO A 9 53.06 26.60 18.30
N GLN A 10 52.69 27.16 17.16
CA GLN A 10 51.36 27.02 16.52
C GLN A 10 51.05 25.57 16.06
N ARG A 11 52.05 24.69 16.06
CA ARG A 11 51.99 23.35 15.48
C ARG A 11 51.15 22.35 16.29
N SER A 12 50.90 22.63 17.57
CA SER A 12 50.19 21.70 18.47
C SER A 12 48.67 21.73 18.28
N ASP A 13 48.11 22.91 18.01
CA ASP A 13 46.65 23.08 17.91
C ASP A 13 46.10 22.58 16.58
N GLU A 14 46.81 22.79 15.48
CA GLU A 14 46.42 22.30 14.16
C GLU A 14 46.34 20.77 14.12
N ASN A 15 47.29 20.09 14.76
CA ASN A 15 47.28 18.63 14.84
C ASN A 15 46.13 18.10 15.72
N LEU A 16 45.77 18.82 16.80
CA LEU A 16 44.60 18.50 17.62
C LEU A 16 43.30 18.68 16.84
N VAL A 17 43.17 19.79 16.10
CA VAL A 17 41.98 20.06 15.27
C VAL A 17 41.83 19.00 14.18
N VAL A 18 42.90 18.65 13.47
CA VAL A 18 42.87 17.60 12.44
C VAL A 18 42.51 16.24 13.04
N THR A 19 43.05 15.91 14.21
CA THR A 19 42.72 14.66 14.91
C THR A 19 41.26 14.64 15.36
N ALA A 20 40.73 15.76 15.86
CA ALA A 20 39.33 15.87 16.28
C ALA A 20 38.37 15.73 15.09
N ILE A 21 38.69 16.36 13.94
CA ILE A 21 37.91 16.21 12.72
C ILE A 21 37.94 14.76 12.23
N ALA A 22 39.13 14.14 12.19
CA ALA A 22 39.26 12.74 11.79
C ALA A 22 38.45 11.80 12.70
N ALA A 23 38.54 11.99 14.02
CA ALA A 23 37.76 11.21 14.99
C ALA A 23 36.25 11.42 14.82
N PHE A 24 35.81 12.65 14.58
CA PHE A 24 34.40 12.97 14.34
C PHE A 24 33.89 12.30 13.06
N LEU A 25 34.64 12.37 11.96
CA LEU A 25 34.25 11.74 10.69
C LEU A 25 34.16 10.22 10.83
N VAL A 26 35.10 9.60 11.54
CA VAL A 26 35.05 8.15 11.83
C VAL A 26 33.83 7.81 12.70
N ALA A 27 33.58 8.58 13.75
CA ALA A 27 32.41 8.38 14.61
C ALA A 27 31.10 8.54 13.82
N ALA A 28 31.00 9.55 12.96
CA ALA A 28 29.83 9.79 12.11
C ALA A 28 29.62 8.65 11.11
N LEU A 29 30.69 8.10 10.53
CA LEU A 29 30.62 6.93 9.65
C LEU A 29 30.08 5.70 10.39
N ILE A 30 30.57 5.46 11.62
CA ILE A 30 30.12 4.36 12.46
C ILE A 30 28.65 4.54 12.84
N LEU A 31 28.25 5.73 13.31
CA LEU A 31 26.83 6.01 13.61
C LEU A 31 25.93 5.83 12.39
N GLY A 32 26.36 6.35 11.23
CA GLY A 32 25.60 6.25 9.98
C GLY A 32 25.40 4.79 9.54
N THR A 33 26.45 3.97 9.61
CA THR A 33 26.37 2.54 9.26
C THR A 33 25.49 1.74 10.21
N VAL A 34 25.58 1.99 11.53
CA VAL A 34 24.72 1.34 12.52
C VAL A 34 23.26 1.76 12.35
N ALA A 35 22.99 3.05 12.18
CA ALA A 35 21.64 3.56 11.95
C ALA A 35 21.04 2.99 10.66
N TYR A 36 21.83 2.92 9.58
CA TYR A 36 21.41 2.31 8.32
C TYR A 36 21.09 0.82 8.48
N GLN A 37 21.95 0.06 9.18
CA GLN A 37 21.71 -1.36 9.40
C GLN A 37 20.45 -1.59 10.24
N TYR A 38 20.23 -0.78 11.28
CA TYR A 38 19.04 -0.84 12.12
C TYR A 38 17.76 -0.55 11.31
N LEU A 39 17.77 0.53 10.53
CA LEU A 39 16.64 0.90 9.68
C LEU A 39 16.35 -0.17 8.63
N LYS A 40 17.40 -0.74 8.01
CA LYS A 40 17.28 -1.82 7.03
C LYS A 40 16.66 -3.07 7.65
N HIS A 41 17.06 -3.46 8.85
CA HIS A 41 16.46 -4.59 9.56
C HIS A 41 15.00 -4.33 9.94
N SER A 42 14.67 -3.12 10.36
CA SER A 42 13.29 -2.74 10.66
C SER A 42 12.41 -2.80 9.41
N GLN A 43 12.88 -2.22 8.30
CA GLN A 43 12.18 -2.25 7.01
C GLN A 43 11.97 -3.67 6.50
N GLN A 44 12.97 -4.55 6.65
CA GLN A 44 12.84 -5.96 6.27
C GLN A 44 11.74 -6.67 7.06
N GLN A 45 11.57 -6.38 8.35
CA GLN A 45 10.50 -6.98 9.14
C GLN A 45 9.11 -6.51 8.69
N GLU A 46 8.96 -5.23 8.35
CA GLU A 46 7.69 -4.67 7.86
C GLU A 46 7.34 -5.18 6.46
N GLN A 47 8.32 -5.25 5.56
CA GLN A 47 8.15 -5.83 4.23
C GLN A 47 7.79 -7.32 4.33
N THR A 48 8.49 -8.10 5.14
CA THR A 48 8.20 -9.54 5.29
C THR A 48 6.80 -9.79 5.87
N ARG A 49 6.31 -8.92 6.76
CA ARG A 49 4.94 -9.01 7.29
C ARG A 49 3.91 -8.67 6.23
N THR A 50 4.13 -7.59 5.49
CA THR A 50 3.24 -7.14 4.41
C THR A 50 3.15 -8.19 3.29
N ASP A 51 4.29 -8.73 2.87
CA ASP A 51 4.36 -9.77 1.84
C ASP A 51 3.66 -11.05 2.30
N ARG A 52 3.92 -11.52 3.53
CA ARG A 52 3.22 -12.70 4.06
C ARG A 52 1.71 -12.50 4.15
N GLN A 53 1.24 -11.30 4.48
CA GLN A 53 -0.19 -11.00 4.50
C GLN A 53 -0.79 -10.95 3.09
N ALA A 54 -0.06 -10.41 2.11
CA ALA A 54 -0.47 -10.43 0.71
C ALA A 54 -0.56 -11.86 0.17
N TYR A 55 0.45 -12.70 0.42
CA TYR A 55 0.45 -14.11 0.04
C TYR A 55 -0.68 -14.90 0.71
N LYS A 56 -0.94 -14.67 2.00
CA LYS A 56 -2.07 -15.32 2.70
C LYS A 56 -3.41 -14.93 2.10
N ARG A 57 -3.65 -13.64 1.85
CA ARG A 57 -4.89 -13.17 1.21
C ARG A 57 -5.09 -13.74 -0.20
N TYR A 58 -4.02 -13.82 -0.98
CA TYR A 58 -4.07 -14.41 -2.33
C TYR A 58 -4.41 -15.90 -2.27
N ASN A 59 -3.78 -16.64 -1.36
CA ASN A 59 -4.05 -18.06 -1.20
C ASN A 59 -5.46 -18.31 -0.65
N ASP A 60 -5.93 -17.50 0.29
CA ASP A 60 -7.31 -17.60 0.81
C ASP A 60 -8.35 -17.31 -0.28
N TYR A 61 -8.08 -16.37 -1.20
CA TYR A 61 -8.94 -16.13 -2.35
C TYR A 61 -9.02 -17.36 -3.25
N LEU A 62 -7.88 -17.95 -3.64
CA LEU A 62 -7.87 -19.17 -4.45
C LEU A 62 -8.62 -20.32 -3.77
N ASN A 63 -8.33 -20.58 -2.49
CA ASN A 63 -9.00 -21.65 -1.73
C ASN A 63 -10.51 -21.40 -1.54
N SER A 64 -10.91 -20.15 -1.31
CA SER A 64 -12.34 -19.80 -1.19
C SER A 64 -13.07 -19.92 -2.53
N THR A 65 -12.37 -19.67 -3.63
CA THR A 65 -12.93 -19.81 -4.99
C THR A 65 -13.02 -21.28 -5.39
N GLU A 66 -12.10 -22.14 -4.93
CA GLU A 66 -12.18 -23.60 -5.11
C GLU A 66 -13.20 -24.28 -4.19
N GLN A 67 -13.38 -23.83 -2.94
CA GLN A 67 -14.43 -24.34 -2.03
C GLN A 67 -15.83 -23.81 -2.35
N ALA A 68 -15.95 -22.72 -3.11
CA ALA A 68 -17.21 -22.22 -3.63
C ALA A 68 -17.63 -22.87 -4.97
N ALA A 69 -17.13 -24.07 -5.27
CA ALA A 69 -17.77 -24.93 -6.26
C ALA A 69 -19.21 -25.23 -5.81
N PRO A 70 -20.25 -24.83 -6.56
CA PRO A 70 -21.62 -24.77 -6.05
C PRO A 70 -22.20 -26.17 -5.90
N LYS A 71 -22.42 -26.59 -4.65
CA LYS A 71 -23.34 -27.68 -4.33
C LYS A 71 -24.74 -27.06 -4.19
N PRO A 72 -25.71 -27.36 -5.05
CA PRO A 72 -27.05 -26.80 -4.94
C PRO A 72 -27.75 -27.45 -3.74
N ALA A 73 -27.90 -26.72 -2.63
CA ALA A 73 -28.64 -27.20 -1.47
C ALA A 73 -29.54 -26.08 -0.90
N THR A 74 -30.82 -26.19 -1.27
CA THR A 74 -32.01 -26.04 -0.43
C THR A 74 -32.19 -24.74 0.40
N ARG A 75 -33.13 -23.90 -0.06
CA ARG A 75 -33.78 -22.80 0.68
C ARG A 75 -34.26 -23.24 2.07
N PRO A 76 -34.00 -22.46 3.12
CA PRO A 76 -34.90 -22.36 4.28
C PRO A 76 -35.80 -21.10 4.16
N SER A 77 -37.02 -21.27 4.64
CA SER A 77 -38.20 -20.41 4.53
C SER A 77 -38.04 -18.94 4.92
N ALA A 78 -38.78 -18.09 4.20
CA ALA A 78 -38.95 -16.66 4.42
C ALA A 78 -39.77 -16.33 5.69
N PRO A 79 -39.60 -15.12 6.27
CA PRO A 79 -40.67 -14.38 6.92
C PRO A 79 -41.32 -13.39 5.95
N ALA A 80 -42.57 -13.07 6.26
CA ALA A 80 -43.55 -12.40 5.43
C ALA A 80 -43.16 -11.01 4.87
N GLN A 81 -43.75 -10.76 3.71
CA GLN A 81 -43.68 -9.60 2.83
C GLN A 81 -44.09 -8.29 3.54
N VAL A 82 -43.14 -7.36 3.67
CA VAL A 82 -43.41 -5.94 3.90
C VAL A 82 -43.07 -5.23 2.61
N SER A 83 -44.06 -4.57 1.99
CA SER A 83 -43.89 -3.75 0.79
C SER A 83 -42.89 -2.62 1.08
N ALA A 84 -41.63 -2.87 0.74
CA ALA A 84 -40.57 -1.87 0.78
C ALA A 84 -40.65 -1.00 -0.49
N PRO A 85 -40.41 0.32 -0.41
CA PRO A 85 -40.30 1.18 -1.57
C PRO A 85 -39.24 0.61 -2.52
N ALA A 86 -39.46 0.70 -3.84
CA ALA A 86 -38.60 0.16 -4.89
C ALA A 86 -37.12 0.28 -4.49
N ALA A 87 -36.53 -0.86 -4.11
CA ALA A 87 -35.16 -0.90 -3.62
C ALA A 87 -34.27 -0.30 -4.70
N ALA A 88 -33.41 0.65 -4.30
CA ALA A 88 -32.38 1.16 -5.20
C ALA A 88 -31.69 -0.03 -5.88
N PRO A 89 -31.54 -0.02 -7.21
CA PRO A 89 -31.00 -1.15 -7.95
C PRO A 89 -29.67 -1.56 -7.34
N SER A 90 -29.51 -2.85 -7.04
CA SER A 90 -28.27 -3.36 -6.48
C SER A 90 -27.09 -3.01 -7.40
N MET A 91 -25.87 -2.86 -6.85
CA MET A 91 -24.67 -2.57 -7.66
C MET A 91 -24.44 -3.62 -8.76
N ALA A 92 -24.81 -4.87 -8.48
CA ALA A 92 -24.84 -5.95 -9.45
C ALA A 92 -25.84 -5.68 -10.58
N GLU A 93 -27.05 -5.23 -10.26
CA GLU A 93 -28.09 -4.91 -11.24
C GLU A 93 -27.67 -3.75 -12.16
N LYS A 94 -27.07 -2.70 -11.59
CA LYS A 94 -26.54 -1.56 -12.36
C LYS A 94 -25.42 -1.97 -13.31
N LEU A 95 -24.64 -2.98 -12.94
CA LEU A 95 -23.60 -3.55 -13.80
C LEU A 95 -24.20 -4.41 -14.91
N LEU A 96 -25.11 -5.31 -14.56
CA LEU A 96 -25.71 -6.25 -15.52
C LEU A 96 -26.65 -5.57 -16.53
N SER A 97 -27.15 -4.37 -16.23
CA SER A 97 -27.93 -3.57 -17.17
C SER A 97 -27.07 -2.88 -18.25
N HIS A 98 -25.74 -2.85 -18.09
CA HIS A 98 -24.85 -2.20 -19.04
C HIS A 98 -24.34 -3.20 -20.11
N PRO A 99 -24.46 -2.90 -21.42
CA PRO A 99 -24.17 -3.85 -22.49
C PRO A 99 -22.70 -4.29 -22.55
N ALA A 100 -21.79 -3.53 -21.94
CA ALA A 100 -20.36 -3.84 -21.87
C ALA A 100 -19.98 -4.78 -20.70
N VAL A 101 -20.94 -5.21 -19.88
CA VAL A 101 -20.67 -6.06 -18.72
C VAL A 101 -21.09 -7.49 -19.01
N THR A 102 -20.13 -8.41 -18.91
CA THR A 102 -20.38 -9.84 -18.91
C THR A 102 -19.88 -10.41 -17.58
N PRO A 103 -20.75 -10.96 -16.72
CA PRO A 103 -20.33 -11.47 -15.42
C PRO A 103 -19.46 -12.73 -15.60
N GLY A 104 -18.22 -12.66 -15.12
CA GLY A 104 -17.29 -13.80 -15.05
C GLY A 104 -17.16 -14.36 -13.63
N PRO A 105 -16.39 -15.45 -13.45
CA PRO A 105 -16.00 -15.93 -12.13
C PRO A 105 -15.41 -14.79 -11.29
N GLY A 106 -15.91 -14.59 -10.07
CA GLY A 106 -15.49 -13.49 -9.20
C GLY A 106 -16.28 -12.18 -9.33
N PHE A 107 -17.31 -12.10 -10.20
CA PHE A 107 -18.18 -10.92 -10.30
C PHE A 107 -18.81 -10.50 -8.96
N ASN A 108 -19.11 -11.46 -8.08
CA ASN A 108 -19.68 -11.21 -6.75
C ASN A 108 -18.61 -11.04 -5.65
N ALA A 109 -17.31 -10.96 -5.99
CA ALA A 109 -16.26 -10.76 -5.00
C ALA A 109 -16.34 -9.33 -4.40
N PRO A 110 -15.93 -9.15 -3.13
CA PRO A 110 -15.92 -7.83 -2.49
C PRO A 110 -15.16 -6.80 -3.32
N GLY A 111 -15.79 -5.65 -3.58
CA GLY A 111 -15.18 -4.53 -4.32
C GLY A 111 -15.30 -4.61 -5.84
N VAL A 112 -15.51 -5.78 -6.46
CA VAL A 112 -15.59 -5.91 -7.93
C VAL A 112 -16.81 -5.17 -8.49
N GLN A 113 -17.97 -5.31 -7.84
CA GLN A 113 -19.18 -4.61 -8.24
C GLN A 113 -19.07 -3.10 -8.05
N GLN A 114 -18.39 -2.67 -6.98
CA GLN A 114 -18.18 -1.25 -6.70
C GLN A 114 -17.25 -0.62 -7.75
N THR A 115 -16.13 -1.28 -8.08
CA THR A 115 -15.22 -0.83 -9.13
C THR A 115 -15.90 -0.83 -10.50
N GLY A 116 -16.68 -1.87 -10.80
CA GLY A 116 -17.43 -1.94 -12.06
C GLY A 116 -18.42 -0.78 -12.22
N VAL A 117 -19.18 -0.46 -11.17
CA VAL A 117 -20.14 0.67 -11.21
C VAL A 117 -19.40 1.99 -11.45
N ALA A 118 -18.26 2.21 -10.77
CA ALA A 118 -17.47 3.42 -10.94
C ALA A 118 -16.92 3.58 -12.38
N ILE A 119 -16.55 2.47 -13.03
CA ILE A 119 -16.09 2.48 -14.42
C ILE A 119 -17.23 2.86 -15.38
N ILE A 120 -18.42 2.28 -15.21
CA ILE A 120 -19.59 2.64 -16.02
C ILE A 120 -19.94 4.11 -15.85
N ASP A 121 -19.99 4.60 -14.61
CA ASP A 121 -20.30 6.00 -14.33
C ASP A 121 -19.31 6.96 -15.01
N ALA A 122 -18.01 6.60 -15.02
CA ALA A 122 -17.00 7.38 -15.73
C ALA A 122 -17.17 7.33 -17.26
N MET A 123 -17.51 6.16 -17.82
CA MET A 123 -17.75 5.99 -19.26
C MET A 123 -18.97 6.78 -19.72
N ASP A 124 -20.09 6.69 -19.00
CA ASP A 124 -21.32 7.42 -19.31
C ASP A 124 -21.09 8.93 -19.24
N HIS A 125 -20.36 9.40 -18.23
CA HIS A 125 -19.99 10.81 -18.11
C HIS A 125 -19.10 11.26 -19.28
N ALA A 126 -18.07 10.49 -19.64
CA ALA A 126 -17.21 10.80 -20.77
C ALA A 126 -17.98 10.83 -22.11
N GLN A 127 -18.92 9.92 -22.33
CA GLN A 127 -19.76 9.90 -23.53
C GLN A 127 -20.76 11.06 -23.57
N ALA A 128 -21.30 11.47 -22.42
CA ALA A 128 -22.17 12.64 -22.33
C ALA A 128 -21.40 13.93 -22.63
N SER A 129 -20.18 14.08 -22.10
CA SER A 129 -19.32 15.23 -22.36
C SER A 129 -18.75 15.27 -23.79
N ALA A 130 -18.56 14.11 -24.45
CA ALA A 130 -18.07 14.06 -25.83
C ALA A 130 -19.14 14.38 -26.88
N LYS A 131 -20.42 14.44 -26.50
CA LYS A 131 -21.56 14.81 -27.37
C LYS A 131 -21.96 16.28 -27.26
N GLN A 132 -21.32 17.05 -26.38
CA GLN A 132 -21.45 18.50 -26.29
C GLN A 132 -20.38 19.19 -27.12
#